data_AF-X1MDY9-F1
#
_entry.id   AF-X1MDY9-F1
#
_cell.length_a   1.000
_cell.length_b   1.000
_cell.length_c   1.000
_cell.angle_alpha   90.00
_cell.angle_beta   90.00
_cell.angle_gamma   90.00
#
_symmetry.space_group_name_H-M   'P 1'
#
loop_
_entity.id
_entity.type
_entity.pdbx_description
1 polymer ?
#
loop_
_entity_poly.entity_id
_entity_poly.type
_entity_poly.pdbx_seq_one_letter_code
_entity_poly.pdbx_strand_id
1 'polypeptide(L)'
;MSERRPYDRGQFHQRNKSEGAIKLDDRFDTEEISKSGHNLFKRRRLFEPKTTVGTTYVDSKIFDARFYKEKLFHLINRDITNNLLYKVLACVDPSKWHELCPETTITANATGDADEYEFDDGCWAFYKIQVKSSAATVELEAYASGQK
;
A
#
# COMPACT_ATOMS: atom_id res chain seq x y z
N MET A 1 52.63 -12.83 -35.69
CA MET A 1 52.72 -12.63 -34.22
C MET A 1 52.31 -11.21 -33.93
N SER A 2 51.18 -11.02 -33.24
CA SER A 2 50.46 -9.75 -33.08
C SER A 2 51.02 -8.92 -31.92
N GLU A 3 51.46 -7.69 -32.19
CA GLU A 3 51.80 -6.70 -31.17
C GLU A 3 50.54 -6.12 -30.52
N ARG A 4 50.44 -6.22 -29.19
CA ARG A 4 49.41 -5.55 -28.38
C ARG A 4 49.99 -4.26 -27.79
N ARG A 5 49.38 -3.12 -28.09
CA ARG A 5 49.56 -1.88 -27.31
C ARG A 5 48.53 -1.83 -26.16
N PRO A 6 48.87 -1.18 -25.03
CA PRO A 6 47.99 -1.12 -23.87
C PRO A 6 46.99 0.02 -24.03
N TYR A 7 45.73 -0.21 -23.68
CA TYR A 7 44.76 0.85 -23.44
C TYR A 7 44.54 0.96 -21.93
N ASP A 8 45.08 2.03 -21.36
CA ASP A 8 44.66 2.59 -20.09
C ASP A 8 43.91 3.90 -20.38
N ARG A 9 42.67 4.00 -19.89
CA ARG A 9 41.94 5.25 -19.69
C ARG A 9 40.74 4.97 -18.79
N GLY A 10 40.91 5.34 -17.52
CA GLY A 10 40.04 6.35 -16.91
C GLY A 10 38.62 5.94 -16.54
N GLN A 11 38.43 5.72 -15.24
CA GLN A 11 37.25 6.00 -14.42
C GLN A 11 35.92 6.31 -15.10
N PHE A 12 34.91 5.48 -14.83
CA PHE A 12 33.60 5.97 -14.40
C PHE A 12 33.15 5.18 -13.17
N HIS A 13 33.01 5.90 -12.06
CA HIS A 13 32.19 5.47 -10.94
C HIS A 13 30.74 5.30 -11.42
N GLN A 14 30.14 4.16 -11.10
CA GLN A 14 28.86 4.16 -10.38
C GLN A 14 28.72 2.80 -9.71
N ARG A 15 29.03 2.78 -8.41
CA ARG A 15 28.48 1.78 -7.50
C ARG A 15 26.97 1.85 -7.69
N ASN A 16 26.35 0.81 -8.24
CA ASN A 16 24.94 0.59 -8.02
C ASN A 16 24.80 0.39 -6.51
N LYS A 17 24.49 1.50 -5.83
CA LYS A 17 23.92 1.51 -4.49
C LYS A 17 22.84 0.45 -4.54
N SER A 18 23.02 -0.60 -3.76
CA SER A 18 21.91 -1.39 -3.26
C SER A 18 20.83 -0.40 -2.83
N GLU A 19 19.76 -0.32 -3.61
CA GLU A 19 18.55 0.36 -3.20
C GLU A 19 18.22 -0.20 -1.82
N GLY A 20 18.27 0.69 -0.84
CA GLY A 20 18.27 0.34 0.56
C GLY A 20 17.12 -0.60 0.81
N ALA A 21 17.44 -1.77 1.39
CA ALA A 21 16.45 -2.60 2.04
C ALA A 21 15.60 -1.64 2.89
N ILE A 22 14.34 -1.48 2.48
CA ILE A 22 13.38 -0.64 3.18
C ILE A 22 13.32 -1.25 4.58
N LYS A 23 13.95 -0.60 5.55
CA LYS A 23 13.88 -1.01 6.95
C LYS A 23 12.40 -0.99 7.30
N LEU A 24 11.86 -2.18 7.57
CA LEU A 24 10.42 -2.43 7.71
C LEU A 24 9.83 -1.84 9.02
N ASP A 25 10.56 -0.94 9.66
CA ASP A 25 10.48 -0.73 11.10
C ASP A 25 10.74 0.74 11.44
N ASP A 26 9.88 1.61 10.91
CA ASP A 26 9.59 2.92 11.50
C ASP A 26 8.55 3.62 10.63
N ARG A 27 7.29 3.63 11.11
CA ARG A 27 6.35 4.78 11.09
C ARG A 27 4.87 4.37 11.15
N PHE A 28 4.34 4.47 12.38
CA PHE A 28 2.97 4.78 12.81
C PHE A 28 1.93 3.65 12.96
N ASP A 29 1.51 3.54 14.23
CA ASP A 29 0.24 3.13 14.84
C ASP A 29 -0.37 1.79 14.44
N THR A 30 0.04 0.76 15.20
CA THR A 30 -0.81 -0.40 15.44
C THR A 30 -1.90 0.02 16.41
N GLU A 31 -3.12 0.23 15.94
CA GLU A 31 -4.28 0.34 16.84
C GLU A 31 -4.77 -1.06 17.16
N GLU A 32 -4.74 -1.44 18.45
CA GLU A 32 -5.30 -2.69 18.92
C GLU A 32 -6.82 -2.52 19.11
N ILE A 33 -7.63 -3.09 18.22
CA ILE A 33 -9.09 -3.07 18.36
C ILE A 33 -9.53 -4.38 19.02
N SER A 34 -9.86 -4.35 20.31
CA SER A 34 -10.45 -5.48 21.02
C SER A 34 -11.98 -5.42 20.95
N LYS A 35 -12.64 -6.37 20.27
CA LYS A 35 -14.10 -6.53 20.39
C LYS A 35 -14.51 -7.41 21.58
N SER A 36 -13.59 -8.21 22.14
CA SER A 36 -13.89 -9.11 23.26
C SER A 36 -12.64 -9.82 23.80
N GLY A 37 -11.75 -9.12 24.54
CA GLY A 37 -10.72 -9.70 25.44
C GLY A 37 -9.72 -10.76 24.93
N HIS A 38 -9.86 -11.31 23.72
CA HIS A 38 -9.18 -12.52 23.27
C HIS A 38 -8.85 -12.51 21.76
N ASN A 39 -9.38 -11.58 20.97
CA ASN A 39 -9.07 -11.46 19.53
C ASN A 39 -8.39 -10.12 19.25
N LEU A 40 -7.08 -10.18 19.00
CA LEU A 40 -6.23 -9.03 18.66
C LEU A 40 -6.24 -8.83 17.14
N PHE A 41 -7.06 -7.91 16.64
CA PHE A 41 -6.85 -7.40 15.28
C PHE A 41 -5.68 -6.43 15.30
N LYS A 42 -4.62 -6.74 14.57
CA LYS A 42 -3.54 -5.78 14.32
C LYS A 42 -3.94 -4.90 13.15
N ARG A 43 -4.38 -3.67 13.43
CA ARG A 43 -4.71 -2.66 12.42
C ARG A 43 -3.47 -1.85 12.08
N ARG A 44 -3.20 -1.63 10.80
CA ARG A 44 -2.10 -0.79 10.30
C ARG A 44 -2.65 0.23 9.33
N ARG A 45 -2.33 1.50 9.52
CA ARG A 45 -2.64 2.57 8.56
C ARG A 45 -1.76 2.46 7.31
N LEU A 46 -2.37 2.57 6.14
CA LEU A 46 -1.73 2.33 4.84
C LEU A 46 -1.39 3.60 4.07
N PHE A 47 -2.10 4.70 4.32
CA PHE A 47 -1.86 6.02 3.74
C PHE A 47 -1.66 7.08 4.82
N GLU A 48 -0.96 8.15 4.47
CA GLU A 48 -0.97 9.35 5.31
C GLU A 48 -2.34 10.06 5.18
N PRO A 49 -2.84 10.74 6.23
CA PRO A 49 -4.19 11.35 6.22
C PRO A 49 -4.48 12.26 5.03
N LYS A 50 -3.46 13.01 4.60
CA LYS A 50 -3.47 13.78 3.35
C LYS A 50 -2.56 13.10 2.36
N THR A 51 -3.14 12.54 1.32
CA THR A 51 -2.39 11.86 0.26
C THR A 51 -2.49 12.68 -1.01
N THR A 52 -1.33 13.05 -1.57
CA THR A 52 -1.26 13.59 -2.92
C THR A 52 -1.65 12.48 -3.88
N VAL A 53 -2.80 12.65 -4.52
CA VAL A 53 -3.31 11.75 -5.55
C VAL A 53 -3.55 12.55 -6.82
N GLY A 54 -3.88 11.87 -7.91
CA GLY A 54 -4.32 12.52 -9.12
C GLY A 54 -4.99 11.50 -10.00
N THR A 55 -4.99 11.74 -11.31
CA THR A 55 -5.56 10.81 -12.29
C THR A 55 -4.78 9.50 -12.41
N THR A 56 -3.58 9.42 -11.82
CA THR A 56 -2.74 8.23 -11.75
C THR A 56 -2.84 7.57 -10.38
N TYR A 57 -2.77 6.24 -10.36
CA TYR A 57 -2.76 5.46 -9.12
C TYR A 57 -1.54 5.72 -8.26
N VAL A 58 -1.79 5.85 -6.96
CA VAL A 58 -0.78 5.93 -5.90
C VAL A 58 -0.89 4.69 -5.03
N ASP A 59 0.25 4.03 -4.82
CA ASP A 59 0.35 2.85 -3.96
C ASP A 59 0.35 3.24 -2.49
N SER A 60 -0.33 2.42 -1.68
CA SER A 60 -0.24 2.47 -0.23
C SER A 60 1.07 1.87 0.29
N LYS A 61 1.31 2.00 1.59
CA LYS A 61 2.27 1.13 2.29
C LYS A 61 1.86 -0.33 2.12
N ILE A 62 2.84 -1.23 1.99
CA ILE A 62 2.60 -2.67 1.85
C ILE A 62 2.26 -3.27 3.23
N PHE A 63 1.20 -4.06 3.27
CA PHE A 63 0.80 -4.86 4.42
C PHE A 63 1.32 -6.28 4.29
N ASP A 64 2.14 -6.73 5.25
CA ASP A 64 2.61 -8.11 5.37
C ASP A 64 1.57 -8.94 6.12
N ALA A 65 0.98 -9.89 5.42
CA ALA A 65 -0.17 -10.66 5.86
C ALA A 65 0.14 -12.15 6.07
N ARG A 66 1.41 -12.55 5.98
CA ARG A 66 1.84 -13.96 6.07
C ARG A 66 1.41 -14.66 7.37
N PHE A 67 1.13 -13.88 8.42
CA PHE A 67 0.74 -14.40 9.73
C PHE A 67 -0.75 -14.25 10.03
N TYR A 68 -1.56 -13.78 9.10
CA TYR A 68 -2.99 -13.60 9.27
C TYR A 68 -3.76 -14.53 8.33
N LYS A 69 -4.79 -15.19 8.86
CA LYS A 69 -5.73 -15.97 8.06
C LYS A 69 -6.70 -15.05 7.34
N GLU A 70 -7.29 -14.13 8.08
CA GLU A 70 -8.31 -13.20 7.58
C GLU A 70 -7.74 -11.78 7.53
N LYS A 71 -8.10 -11.04 6.47
CA LYS A 71 -7.65 -9.68 6.22
C LYS A 71 -8.87 -8.81 5.95
N LEU A 72 -8.89 -7.66 6.59
CA LEU A 72 -9.92 -6.65 6.41
C LEU A 72 -9.27 -5.33 6.03
N PHE A 73 -9.64 -4.78 4.89
CA PHE A 73 -9.28 -3.43 4.49
C PHE A 73 -10.46 -2.51 4.74
N HIS A 74 -10.19 -1.39 5.39
CA HIS A 74 -11.17 -0.35 5.66
C HIS A 74 -10.65 0.95 5.06
N LEU A 75 -11.38 1.49 4.10
CA LEU A 75 -11.07 2.75 3.43
C LEU A 75 -12.15 3.77 3.79
N ILE A 76 -11.72 5.00 4.08
CA ILE A 76 -12.58 6.12 4.40
C ILE A 76 -12.21 7.25 3.47
N ASN A 77 -13.14 7.66 2.62
CA ASN A 77 -13.02 8.90 1.88
C ASN A 77 -13.46 10.05 2.78
N ARG A 78 -12.49 10.88 3.19
CA ARG A 78 -12.72 12.08 4.02
C ARG A 78 -13.03 13.32 3.17
N ASP A 79 -12.88 13.23 1.85
CA ASP A 79 -13.25 14.30 0.93
C ASP A 79 -14.78 14.35 0.74
N ILE A 80 -15.35 15.54 0.89
CA ILE A 80 -16.80 15.77 0.77
C ILE A 80 -17.26 16.09 -0.66
N THR A 81 -16.32 16.27 -1.58
CA THR A 81 -16.56 16.72 -2.95
C THR A 81 -16.09 15.70 -3.99
N ASN A 82 -14.92 15.10 -3.76
CA ASN A 82 -14.24 14.28 -4.75
C ASN A 82 -14.40 12.79 -4.45
N ASN A 83 -14.88 12.04 -5.45
CA ASN A 83 -14.89 10.60 -5.37
C ASN A 83 -13.46 10.06 -5.34
N LEU A 84 -13.27 8.99 -4.59
CA LEU A 84 -12.03 8.23 -4.53
C LEU A 84 -12.23 6.92 -5.29
N LEU A 85 -11.32 6.60 -6.20
CA LEU A 85 -11.29 5.29 -6.84
C LEU A 85 -10.16 4.48 -6.23
N TYR A 86 -10.43 3.23 -5.91
CA TYR A 86 -9.43 2.34 -5.32
C TYR A 86 -9.41 0.95 -5.96
N LYS A 87 -8.31 0.24 -5.71
CA LYS A 87 -8.11 -1.17 -6.01
C LYS A 87 -7.40 -1.83 -4.84
N VAL A 88 -7.68 -3.11 -4.62
CA VAL A 88 -6.89 -3.93 -3.69
C VAL A 88 -6.08 -4.92 -4.49
N LEU A 89 -4.77 -4.88 -4.31
CA LEU A 89 -3.83 -5.79 -4.94
C LEU A 89 -3.17 -6.67 -3.88
N ALA A 90 -2.91 -7.92 -4.22
CA ALA A 90 -2.18 -8.84 -3.37
C ALA A 90 -1.17 -9.68 -4.15
N CYS A 91 -0.18 -10.21 -3.45
CA CYS A 91 0.80 -11.10 -4.05
C CYS A 91 1.38 -12.09 -3.05
N VAL A 92 1.86 -13.23 -3.56
CA VAL A 92 2.75 -14.14 -2.83
C VAL A 92 4.21 -13.74 -3.10
N ASP A 93 4.50 -13.34 -4.33
CA ASP A 93 5.79 -12.84 -4.79
C ASP A 93 5.68 -11.35 -5.17
N PRO A 94 6.49 -10.45 -4.58
CA PRO A 94 6.46 -9.01 -4.86
C PRO A 94 6.61 -8.62 -6.34
N SER A 95 7.11 -9.53 -7.19
CA SER A 95 7.24 -9.32 -8.64
C SER A 95 5.91 -9.44 -9.41
N LYS A 96 4.86 -10.03 -8.81
CA LYS A 96 3.58 -10.30 -9.48
C LYS A 96 2.40 -9.95 -8.59
N TRP A 97 1.79 -8.78 -8.85
CA TRP A 97 0.59 -8.32 -8.15
C TRP A 97 -0.67 -8.79 -8.87
N HIS A 98 -1.60 -9.34 -8.09
CA HIS A 98 -2.93 -9.77 -8.52
C HIS A 98 -3.97 -8.79 -8.01
N GLU A 99 -4.93 -8.45 -8.86
CA GLU A 99 -6.09 -7.65 -8.49
C GLU A 99 -7.10 -8.53 -7.75
N LEU A 100 -7.39 -8.18 -6.50
CA LEU A 100 -8.40 -8.86 -5.67
C LEU A 100 -9.73 -8.12 -5.72
N CYS A 101 -9.67 -6.80 -5.53
CA CYS A 101 -10.82 -5.92 -5.72
C CYS A 101 -10.55 -5.06 -6.96
N PRO A 102 -11.43 -5.10 -7.97
CA PRO A 102 -11.32 -4.25 -9.15
C PRO A 102 -11.51 -2.78 -8.79
N GLU A 103 -11.36 -1.90 -9.80
CA GLU A 103 -11.56 -0.47 -9.61
C GLU A 103 -12.96 -0.18 -9.05
N THR A 104 -13.00 0.28 -7.81
CA THR A 104 -14.23 0.58 -7.07
C THR A 104 -14.24 2.03 -6.65
N THR A 105 -15.43 2.64 -6.59
CA THR A 105 -15.60 4.07 -6.30
C THR A 105 -16.18 4.26 -4.90
N ILE A 106 -15.47 4.98 -4.04
CA ILE A 106 -16.01 5.53 -2.79
C ILE A 106 -16.56 6.93 -3.10
N THR A 107 -17.88 7.02 -3.14
CA THR A 107 -18.57 8.29 -3.44
C THR A 107 -18.41 9.24 -2.25
N ALA A 108 -17.97 10.47 -2.51
CA ALA A 108 -17.88 11.50 -1.48
C ALA A 108 -19.26 11.76 -0.85
N ASN A 109 -19.29 12.01 0.45
CA ASN A 109 -20.51 12.35 1.16
C ASN A 109 -20.35 13.63 1.99
N ALA A 110 -21.47 14.23 2.38
CA ALA A 110 -21.47 15.53 3.05
C ALA A 110 -20.79 15.53 4.44
N THR A 111 -20.53 14.35 5.02
CA THR A 111 -19.91 14.21 6.34
C THR A 111 -18.41 13.94 6.27
N GLY A 112 -17.87 13.54 5.11
CA GLY A 112 -16.47 13.14 4.98
C GLY A 112 -16.18 11.82 5.71
N ASP A 113 -17.15 10.91 5.70
CA ASP A 113 -17.08 9.59 6.35
C ASP A 113 -17.70 8.55 5.40
N ALA A 114 -17.29 8.55 4.14
CA ALA A 114 -17.73 7.51 3.21
C ALA A 114 -16.80 6.30 3.35
N ASP A 115 -17.30 5.26 4.03
CA ASP A 115 -16.55 4.05 4.33
C ASP A 115 -16.80 2.94 3.31
N GLU A 116 -15.74 2.22 2.95
CA GLU A 116 -15.81 0.94 2.26
C GLU A 116 -14.95 -0.12 2.95
N TYR A 117 -15.38 -1.37 2.82
CA TYR A 117 -14.73 -2.52 3.44
C TYR A 117 -14.46 -3.61 2.41
N GLU A 118 -13.24 -4.16 2.44
CA GLU A 118 -12.86 -5.31 1.62
C GLU A 118 -12.33 -6.43 2.49
N PHE A 119 -12.82 -7.63 2.26
CA PHE A 119 -12.42 -8.82 3.00
C PHE A 119 -11.70 -9.81 2.09
N ASP A 120 -10.64 -10.42 2.59
CA ASP A 120 -9.96 -11.52 1.93
C ASP A 120 -9.46 -12.55 2.96
N ASP A 121 -9.69 -13.82 2.68
CA ASP A 121 -9.20 -14.98 3.42
C ASP A 121 -8.16 -15.80 2.64
N GLY A 122 -7.68 -15.25 1.52
CA GLY A 122 -6.74 -15.87 0.61
C GLY A 122 -5.33 -16.04 1.19
N CYS A 123 -4.52 -16.84 0.51
CA CYS A 123 -3.16 -17.21 0.94
C CYS A 123 -2.08 -16.21 0.50
N TRP A 124 -2.43 -14.94 0.31
CA TRP A 124 -1.46 -13.92 -0.13
C TRP A 124 -0.52 -13.49 1.00
N ALA A 125 0.73 -13.23 0.63
CA ALA A 125 1.76 -12.79 1.57
C ALA A 125 1.72 -11.28 1.80
N PHE A 126 1.45 -10.50 0.75
CA PHE A 126 1.49 -9.04 0.79
C PHE A 126 0.26 -8.43 0.14
N TYR A 127 -0.16 -7.28 0.66
CA TYR A 127 -1.28 -6.51 0.14
C TYR A 127 -0.89 -5.05 0.01
N LYS A 128 -1.51 -4.37 -0.95
CA LYS A 128 -1.49 -2.91 -1.05
C LYS A 128 -2.82 -2.42 -1.62
N ILE A 129 -3.15 -1.19 -1.29
CA ILE A 129 -4.27 -0.48 -1.88
C ILE A 129 -3.70 0.53 -2.87
N GLN A 130 -4.30 0.62 -4.05
CA GLN A 130 -4.02 1.72 -4.97
C GLN A 130 -5.20 2.67 -4.94
N VAL A 131 -4.93 3.97 -4.90
CA VAL A 131 -5.97 5.01 -4.93
C VAL A 131 -5.68 6.05 -6.01
N LYS A 132 -6.74 6.61 -6.61
CA LYS A 132 -6.68 7.76 -7.51
C LYS A 132 -7.93 8.63 -7.34
N SER A 133 -7.85 9.89 -7.73
CA SER A 133 -9.00 10.80 -7.74
C SER A 133 -8.85 11.85 -8.84
N SER A 134 -9.94 12.50 -9.23
CA SER A 134 -9.86 13.68 -10.10
C SER A 134 -9.18 14.87 -9.43
N ALA A 135 -9.17 14.92 -8.08
CA ALA A 135 -8.46 15.93 -7.32
C ALA A 135 -6.96 15.65 -7.20
N ALA A 136 -6.16 16.71 -7.11
CA ALA A 136 -4.71 16.63 -6.92
C ALA A 136 -4.28 16.24 -5.50
N THR A 137 -5.20 16.29 -4.54
CA THR A 137 -4.99 15.87 -3.16
C THR A 137 -6.34 15.47 -2.60
N VAL A 138 -6.37 14.36 -1.87
CA VAL A 138 -7.57 13.91 -1.18
C VAL A 138 -7.23 13.60 0.27
N GLU A 139 -8.21 13.81 1.12
CA GLU A 139 -8.17 13.36 2.50
C GLU A 139 -8.75 11.94 2.53
N LEU A 140 -7.95 10.98 2.96
CA LEU A 140 -8.37 9.59 3.01
C LEU A 140 -7.72 8.90 4.21
N GLU A 141 -8.43 7.95 4.78
CA GLU A 141 -7.86 7.02 5.73
C GLU A 141 -8.00 5.61 5.18
N ALA A 142 -6.93 4.82 5.22
CA ALA A 142 -7.03 3.41 4.86
C ALA A 142 -6.26 2.56 5.85
N TYR A 143 -6.83 1.42 6.20
CA TYR A 143 -6.31 0.53 7.20
C TYR A 143 -6.38 -0.91 6.72
N ALA A 144 -5.35 -1.69 7.00
CA ALA A 144 -5.39 -3.15 6.91
C ALA A 144 -5.42 -3.74 8.31
N SER A 145 -6.29 -4.71 8.54
CA SER A 145 -6.37 -5.47 9.78
C SER A 145 -6.18 -6.94 9.49
N GLY A 146 -5.52 -7.67 10.38
CA GLY A 146 -5.34 -9.11 10.27
C GLY A 146 -5.78 -9.87 11.52
N GLN A 147 -6.41 -11.03 11.32
CA GLN A 147 -6.75 -12.01 12.38
C GLN A 147 -5.97 -13.31 12.16
N LYS A 148 -5.45 -13.88 13.26
CA LYS A 148 -4.71 -15.16 13.26
C LYS A 148 -5.62 -16.38 13.24
#